data_AF-A0A4S2QQ02-F1
#
_entry.id   AF-A0A4S2QQ02-F1
#
_cell.length_a   1.000
_cell.length_b   1.000
_cell.length_c   1.000
_cell.angle_alpha   90.00
_cell.angle_beta   90.00
_cell.angle_gamma   90.00
#
_symmetry.space_group_name_H-M   'P 1'
#
loop_
_entity.id
_entity.type
_entity.pdbx_description
1 polymer ?
#
loop_
_entity_poly.entity_id
_entity_poly.type
_entity_poly.pdbx_seq_one_letter_code
_entity_poly.pdbx_strand_id
1 'polypeptide(L)' 'MNKNITFKALKEEHFSLLLKWVETPHIKKWWDADINWTPELIEKKYSNYVKGFKRLKFKCIKQDLI' A
#
# COMPACT_ATOMS: atom_id res chain seq x y z
N MET A 1 18.27 -11.80 21.05
CA MET A 1 16.85 -11.69 21.47
C MET A 1 15.97 -11.93 20.26
N ASN A 2 15.32 -13.09 20.16
CA ASN A 2 14.38 -13.37 19.07
C ASN A 2 13.02 -12.76 19.42
N LYS A 3 12.79 -11.52 18.98
CA LYS A 3 11.44 -10.95 18.97
C LYS A 3 10.67 -11.61 17.84
N ASN A 4 9.59 -12.31 18.15
CA ASN A 4 8.65 -12.80 17.15
C ASN A 4 7.99 -11.59 16.48
N ILE A 5 8.40 -11.28 15.26
CA ILE A 5 7.79 -10.22 14.45
C ILE A 5 6.57 -10.84 13.76
N THR A 6 5.40 -10.25 13.97
CA THR A 6 4.17 -10.65 13.29
C THR A 6 3.70 -9.51 12.39
N PHE A 7 3.32 -9.85 11.17
CA PHE A 7 2.81 -8.88 10.21
C PHE A 7 1.29 -8.77 10.33
N LYS A 8 0.78 -7.55 10.28
CA LYS A 8 -0.66 -7.24 10.25
C LYS A 8 -0.99 -6.55 8.94
N ALA A 9 -2.19 -6.78 8.44
CA ALA A 9 -2.69 -6.07 7.27
C ALA A 9 -2.71 -4.55 7.52
N LEU A 10 -2.37 -3.77 6.50
CA LEU A 10 -2.48 -2.32 6.55
C LEU A 10 -3.96 -1.93 6.68
N LYS A 11 -4.23 -0.92 7.49
CA LYS A 11 -5.55 -0.36 7.75
C LYS A 11 -5.47 1.17 7.64
N GLU A 12 -6.60 1.82 7.44
CA GLU A 12 -6.68 3.28 7.31
C GLU A 12 -6.16 3.98 8.59
N GLU A 13 -6.40 3.40 9.77
CA GLU A 13 -5.87 3.87 11.05
C GLU A 13 -4.33 3.96 11.09
N HIS A 14 -3.62 3.22 10.21
CA HIS A 14 -2.16 3.24 10.12
C HIS A 14 -1.62 4.32 9.16
N PHE A 15 -2.47 5.07 8.44
CA PHE A 15 -2.01 6.02 7.41
C PHE A 15 -1.18 7.16 7.97
N SER A 16 -1.49 7.63 9.18
CA SER A 16 -0.68 8.65 9.87
C SER A 16 0.75 8.16 10.14
N LEU A 17 0.92 6.88 10.50
CA LEU A 17 2.23 6.27 10.70
C LEU A 17 2.97 6.10 9.38
N LEU A 18 2.26 5.69 8.33
CA LEU A 18 2.82 5.53 6.99
C LEU A 18 3.31 6.88 6.42
N LEU A 19 2.55 7.95 6.63
CA LEU A 19 2.95 9.32 6.24
C LEU A 19 4.28 9.71 6.90
N LYS A 20 4.38 9.55 8.23
CA LYS A 20 5.62 9.81 8.97
C LYS A 20 6.80 9.00 8.44
N TRP A 21 6.56 7.74 8.09
CA TRP A 21 7.59 6.87 7.53
C TRP A 21 8.06 7.36 6.15
N VAL A 22 7.16 7.66 5.22
CA VAL A 22 7.57 8.12 3.87
C VAL A 22 8.19 9.50 3.86
N GLU A 23 7.85 10.38 4.81
CA GLU A 23 8.44 11.71 4.94
C GLU A 23 9.80 11.70 5.66
N THR A 24 10.17 10.58 6.28
CA THR A 24 11.47 10.46 6.97
C THR A 24 12.59 10.67 5.93
N PRO A 25 13.56 11.61 6.14
CA PRO A 25 14.44 12.10 5.08
C PRO A 25 15.19 11.03 4.28
N HIS A 26 15.71 10.01 4.95
CA HIS A 26 16.44 8.92 4.30
C HIS A 26 15.50 7.98 3.52
N ILE A 27 14.25 7.83 3.97
CA ILE A 27 13.22 7.04 3.30
C ILE A 27 12.70 7.80 2.09
N LYS A 28 12.36 9.08 2.25
CA LYS A 28 11.93 9.97 1.17
C LYS A 28 12.95 9.96 0.03
N LYS A 29 14.24 10.08 0.36
CA LYS A 29 15.34 10.05 -0.62
C LYS A 29 15.39 8.76 -1.45
N TRP A 30 15.00 7.63 -0.89
CA TRP A 30 15.05 6.32 -1.57
C TRP A 30 13.73 5.93 -2.25
N TRP A 31 12.60 6.24 -1.62
CA TRP A 31 11.28 5.78 -2.06
C TRP A 31 10.67 6.67 -3.14
N ASP A 32 10.55 7.98 -2.86
CA ASP A 32 9.90 8.94 -3.76
C ASP A 32 10.41 10.35 -3.41
N ALA A 33 11.61 10.69 -3.90
CA ALA A 33 12.31 11.93 -3.53
C ALA A 33 11.57 13.20 -3.95
N ASP A 34 10.86 13.13 -5.08
CA ASP A 34 10.18 14.27 -5.70
C ASP A 34 8.74 14.46 -5.21
N ILE A 35 8.22 13.52 -4.43
CA ILE A 35 6.84 13.58 -3.94
C ILE A 35 6.81 14.22 -2.56
N ASN A 36 6.04 15.30 -2.44
CA ASN A 36 5.65 15.80 -1.13
C ASN A 36 4.41 15.06 -0.64
N TRP A 37 4.59 14.05 0.21
CA TRP A 37 3.50 13.24 0.73
C TRP A 37 2.59 14.07 1.62
N THR A 38 1.28 14.00 1.34
CA THR A 38 0.24 14.57 2.19
C THR A 38 -0.72 13.48 2.64
N PRO A 39 -1.53 13.70 3.68
CA PRO A 39 -2.57 12.75 4.09
C PRO A 39 -3.48 12.31 2.93
N GLU A 40 -3.86 13.23 2.05
CA GLU A 40 -4.73 12.96 0.90
C GLU A 40 -4.04 12.09 -0.14
N LEU A 41 -2.74 12.28 -0.37
CA LEU A 41 -1.94 11.45 -1.29
C LEU A 41 -1.74 10.04 -0.73
N ILE A 42 -1.52 9.92 0.58
CA ILE A 42 -1.46 8.61 1.26
C ILE A 42 -2.79 7.90 1.15
N GLU A 43 -3.89 8.58 1.46
CA GLU A 43 -5.23 7.99 1.36
C GLU A 43 -5.52 7.56 -0.08
N LYS A 44 -5.26 8.41 -1.08
CA LYS A 44 -5.46 8.09 -2.49
C LYS A 44 -4.63 6.89 -2.96
N LYS A 45 -3.37 6.80 -2.57
CA LYS A 45 -2.47 5.70 -2.98
C LYS A 45 -2.80 4.40 -2.27
N TYR A 46 -3.03 4.44 -0.95
CA TYR A 46 -3.10 3.25 -0.11
C TYR A 46 -4.52 2.77 0.19
N SER A 47 -5.57 3.58 0.03
CA SER A 47 -6.96 3.15 0.22
C SER A 47 -7.34 1.97 -0.67
N ASN A 48 -6.84 1.90 -1.90
CA ASN A 48 -7.11 0.79 -2.81
C ASN A 48 -6.60 -0.56 -2.28
N TYR A 49 -5.52 -0.53 -1.47
CA TYR A 49 -4.93 -1.71 -0.86
C TYR A 49 -5.69 -2.14 0.40
N VAL A 50 -6.26 -1.19 1.13
CA VAL A 50 -7.02 -1.45 2.37
C VAL A 50 -8.47 -1.84 2.07
N LYS A 51 -9.11 -1.21 1.07
CA LYS A 51 -10.51 -1.43 0.68
C LYS A 51 -10.73 -2.71 -0.15
N GLY A 52 -9.73 -3.58 -0.25
CA GLY A 52 -9.84 -4.89 -0.91
C GLY A 52 -9.88 -4.86 -2.44
N PHE A 53 -9.48 -3.75 -3.08
CA PHE A 53 -9.61 -3.54 -4.53
C PHE A 53 -8.48 -4.17 -5.36
N LYS A 54 -8.02 -5.36 -4.96
CA LYS A 54 -7.35 -6.32 -5.86
C LYS A 54 -8.16 -7.61 -5.94
N ARG A 55 -9.45 -7.51 -6.30
CA ARG A 55 -10.09 -8.61 -7.03
C ARG A 55 -9.43 -8.66 -8.40
N LEU A 56 -8.40 -9.49 -8.55
CA LEU A 56 -7.94 -9.95 -9.85
C LEU A 56 -9.17 -10.51 -10.56
N LYS A 57 -9.71 -9.79 -11.55
CA LYS A 57 -10.65 -10.40 -12.48
C LYS A 57 -9.82 -11.33 -13.35
N PHE A 58 -9.69 -12.59 -12.92
CA PHE A 58 -9.27 -13.63 -13.84
C PHE A 58 -10.31 -13.64 -14.96
N LYS A 59 -9.92 -13.21 -16.16
CA LYS A 59 -10.70 -13.51 -17.36
C LYS A 59 -10.65 -15.03 -17.48
N CYS A 60 -11.74 -15.70 -17.14
CA CYS A 60 -11.91 -17.09 -17.54
C CYS A 60 -11.90 -17.04 -19.07
N ILE A 61 -10.79 -17.43 -19.70
CA ILE A 61 -10.76 -17.66 -21.14
C ILE A 61 -11.74 -18.81 -21.30
N LYS A 62 -12.95 -18.54 -21.78
CA LYS A 62 -13.75 -19.59 -22.39
C LYS A 62 -12.91 -20.03 -23.57
N GLN A 63 -12.22 -21.15 -23.39
CA GLN A 63 -11.65 -21.88 -24.50
C GLN A 63 -12.89 -22.31 -25.29
N ASP A 64 -13.17 -21.60 -26.38
CA ASP A 64 -14.24 -21.93 -27.30
C ASP A 64 -14.01 -23.38 -27.73
N LEU A 65 -14.81 -24.26 -27.13
CA LEU A 65 -14.89 -25.66 -27.51
C LEU A 65 -15.96 -25.72 -28.60
N ILE A 66 -15.45 -26.03 -29.79
CA ILE A 66 -16.12 -26.59 -30.98
C ILE A 66 -16.83 -25.56 -31.86
#